data_AF-A0A560S3G9-F1
#
_entry.id   AF-A0A560S3G9-F1
#
_cell.length_a   1.000
_cell.length_b   1.000
_cell.length_c   1.000
_cell.angle_alpha   90.00
_cell.angle_beta   90.00
_cell.angle_gamma   90.00
#
_symmetry.space_group_name_H-M   'P 1'
#
loop_
_entity.id
_entity.type
_entity.pdbx_description
1 polymer ?
#
loop_
_entity_poly.entity_id
_entity_poly.type
_entity_poly.pdbx_seq_one_letter_code
_entity_poly.pdbx_strand_id
1 'polypeptide(L)'
;MPQYRISNVARADIVDILMLSQTRFGDQARQRYQTLILTALQALASTPYCIGSHDRDELAPGLRSYHLTYSRQQAKHLHGAVKSPRHIVFYRMVN
;
A
#
# COMPACT_ATOMS: atom_id res chain seq x y z
N MET A 1 2.22 -4.83 -17.82
CA MET A 1 2.73 -6.08 -17.23
C MET A 1 2.97 -5.86 -15.75
N PRO A 2 2.77 -6.83 -14.84
CA PRO A 2 2.97 -6.55 -13.42
C PRO A 2 4.46 -6.34 -13.14
N GLN A 3 4.83 -5.13 -12.71
CA GLN A 3 6.17 -4.78 -12.22
C GLN A 3 6.35 -5.12 -10.72
N TYR A 4 5.53 -6.02 -10.17
CA TYR A 4 5.66 -6.55 -8.82
C TYR A 4 4.93 -7.88 -8.65
N ARG A 5 5.30 -8.64 -7.62
CA ARG A 5 4.59 -9.84 -7.16
C ARG A 5 4.09 -9.60 -5.74
N ILE A 6 2.88 -10.06 -5.43
CA ILE A 6 2.30 -9.99 -4.08
C ILE A 6 2.33 -11.41 -3.51
N SER A 7 2.91 -11.58 -2.31
CA SER A 7 2.88 -12.86 -1.60
C SER A 7 1.45 -13.24 -1.19
N ASN A 8 1.20 -14.53 -0.93
CA ASN A 8 -0.12 -14.97 -0.48
C ASN A 8 -0.53 -14.33 0.86
N VAL A 9 0.43 -14.13 1.76
CA VAL A 9 0.19 -13.46 3.05
C VAL A 9 -0.20 -11.99 2.84
N ALA A 10 0.54 -11.25 2.04
CA ALA A 10 0.20 -9.85 1.74
C ALA A 10 -1.13 -9.71 0.99
N ARG A 11 -1.52 -10.72 0.19
CA ARG A 11 -2.85 -10.75 -0.43
C ARG A 11 -3.96 -10.92 0.61
N ALA A 12 -3.76 -11.77 1.60
CA ALA A 12 -4.70 -11.93 2.72
C ALA A 12 -4.82 -10.62 3.52
N ASP A 13 -3.70 -9.97 3.84
CA ASP A 13 -3.69 -8.67 4.53
C ASP A 13 -4.51 -7.61 3.77
N ILE A 14 -4.35 -7.53 2.45
CA ILE A 14 -5.11 -6.59 1.62
C ILE A 14 -6.61 -6.90 1.68
N VAL A 15 -7.00 -8.18 1.60
CA VAL A 15 -8.41 -8.58 1.71
C VAL A 15 -8.99 -8.17 3.06
N ASP A 16 -8.29 -8.45 4.15
CA ASP A 16 -8.73 -8.14 5.50
C ASP A 16 -8.84 -6.63 5.73
N ILE A 17 -7.87 -5.84 5.25
CA ILE A 17 -7.90 -4.38 5.33
C ILE A 17 -9.13 -3.82 4.59
N LEU A 18 -9.43 -4.34 3.39
CA LEU A 18 -10.57 -3.87 2.60
C LEU A 18 -11.90 -4.29 3.21
N MET A 19 -11.99 -5.52 3.74
CA MET A 19 -13.17 -6.02 4.44
C MET A 19 -13.42 -5.19 5.70
N LEU A 20 -12.40 -4.98 6.54
CA LEU A 20 -12.51 -4.16 7.75
C LEU A 20 -12.91 -2.73 7.43
N SER A 21 -12.35 -2.15 6.36
CA SER A 21 -12.68 -0.80 5.90
C SER A 21 -14.15 -0.68 5.49
N GLN A 22 -14.67 -1.69 4.80
CA GLN A 22 -16.08 -1.76 4.43
C GLN A 22 -16.98 -1.88 5.65
N THR A 23 -16.69 -2.87 6.51
CA THR A 23 -17.51 -3.18 7.68
C THR A 23 -17.60 -2.00 8.64
N ARG A 24 -16.51 -1.24 8.82
CA ARG A 24 -16.47 -0.11 9.76
C ARG A 24 -16.90 1.23 9.17
N PHE A 25 -16.69 1.46 7.88
CA PHE A 25 -16.79 2.80 7.29
C PHE A 25 -17.57 2.84 5.97
N GLY A 26 -18.11 1.71 5.52
CA GLY A 26 -18.92 1.58 4.31
C GLY A 26 -18.12 1.45 3.00
N ASP A 27 -18.85 1.20 1.92
CA ASP A 27 -18.27 0.86 0.60
C ASP A 27 -17.36 1.95 0.05
N GLN A 28 -17.72 3.23 0.22
CA GLN A 28 -16.88 4.34 -0.24
C GLN A 28 -15.52 4.35 0.48
N ALA A 29 -15.47 3.95 1.75
CA ALA A 29 -14.20 3.87 2.47
C ALA A 29 -13.35 2.71 1.96
N ARG A 30 -13.95 1.54 1.71
CA ARG A 30 -13.29 0.41 1.05
C ARG A 30 -12.69 0.83 -0.30
N GLN A 31 -13.46 1.51 -1.15
CA GLN A 31 -13.00 1.99 -2.45
C GLN A 31 -11.81 2.95 -2.34
N ARG A 32 -11.91 3.96 -1.46
CA ARG A 32 -10.78 4.88 -1.20
C ARG A 32 -9.53 4.14 -0.71
N TYR A 33 -9.68 3.15 0.15
CA TYR A 33 -8.56 2.37 0.66
C TYR A 33 -7.95 1.47 -0.43
N GLN A 34 -8.77 0.87 -1.28
CA GLN A 34 -8.32 0.10 -2.43
C GLN A 34 -7.51 0.96 -3.38
N THR A 35 -7.98 2.17 -3.72
CA THR A 35 -7.22 3.13 -4.52
C THR A 35 -5.89 3.47 -3.87
N LEU A 36 -5.88 3.73 -2.55
CA LEU A 36 -4.66 4.05 -1.81
C LEU A 36 -3.60 2.94 -1.88
N ILE A 37 -4.01 1.69 -1.65
CA ILE A 37 -3.12 0.53 -1.74
C ILE A 37 -2.60 0.39 -3.18
N LEU A 38 -3.47 0.47 -4.18
CA LEU A 38 -3.08 0.32 -5.59
C LEU A 38 -2.08 1.39 -6.01
N THR A 39 -2.32 2.66 -5.66
CA THR A 39 -1.40 3.77 -5.95
C THR A 39 -0.04 3.56 -5.30
N ALA A 40 0.00 3.06 -4.05
CA ALA A 40 1.27 2.76 -3.38
C ALA A 40 2.04 1.64 -4.08
N LEU A 41 1.37 0.55 -4.45
CA LEU A 41 2.02 -0.55 -5.16
C LEU A 41 2.54 -0.10 -6.53
N GLN A 42 1.80 0.74 -7.26
CA GLN A 42 2.24 1.29 -8.54
C GLN A 42 3.44 2.24 -8.37
N ALA A 43 3.45 3.10 -7.34
CA ALA A 43 4.57 3.98 -7.06
C ALA A 43 5.85 3.18 -6.75
N LEU A 44 5.74 2.12 -5.94
CA LEU A 44 6.87 1.25 -5.61
C LEU A 44 7.36 0.45 -6.83
N ALA A 45 6.46 0.01 -7.71
CA ALA A 45 6.84 -0.71 -8.93
C ALA A 45 7.66 0.17 -9.88
N SER A 46 7.27 1.44 -10.01
CA SER A 46 7.91 2.40 -10.91
C SER A 46 9.22 2.94 -10.33
N THR A 47 9.21 3.30 -9.04
CA THR A 47 10.36 3.91 -8.35
C THR A 47 10.49 3.33 -6.94
N PRO A 48 11.13 2.16 -6.78
CA PRO A 48 11.23 1.47 -5.49
C PRO A 48 11.88 2.35 -4.41
N TYR A 49 12.94 3.09 -4.75
CA TYR A 49 13.69 3.96 -3.84
C TYR A 49 13.10 5.38 -3.71
N CYS A 50 11.79 5.53 -3.85
CA CYS A 50 11.12 6.82 -3.75
C CYS A 50 11.07 7.37 -2.30
N ILE A 51 10.70 8.65 -2.18
CA ILE A 51 10.49 9.31 -0.88
C ILE A 51 9.50 8.50 -0.03
N GLY A 52 9.89 8.24 1.22
CA GLY A 52 9.09 7.44 2.15
C GLY A 52 9.32 5.94 2.06
N SER A 53 10.15 5.48 1.10
CA SER A 53 10.68 4.12 1.12
C SER A 53 11.94 4.09 1.96
N HIS A 54 11.91 3.29 3.03
CA HIS A 54 13.03 3.17 3.97
C HIS A 54 13.55 1.74 3.99
N ASP A 55 14.87 1.63 4.06
CA ASP A 55 15.56 0.39 4.37
C ASP A 55 15.13 -0.15 5.75
N ARG A 56 15.04 -1.47 5.86
CA ARG A 56 14.66 -2.22 7.05
C ARG A 56 15.58 -3.42 7.27
N ASP A 57 16.87 -3.28 6.95
CA ASP A 57 17.86 -4.34 7.18
C ASP A 57 17.94 -4.74 8.66
N GLU A 58 17.55 -3.86 9.58
CA GLU A 58 17.42 -4.17 11.01
C GLU A 58 16.34 -5.23 11.32
N LEU A 59 15.36 -5.43 10.42
CA LEU A 59 14.32 -6.44 10.54
C LEU A 59 14.64 -7.69 9.73
N ALA A 60 15.09 -7.49 8.48
CA ALA A 60 15.58 -8.57 7.63
C ALA A 60 16.35 -8.01 6.41
N PRO A 61 17.39 -8.71 5.94
CA PRO A 61 18.20 -8.25 4.80
C PRO A 61 17.37 -7.98 3.54
N GLY A 62 17.59 -6.81 2.93
CA GLY A 62 16.93 -6.32 1.73
C GLY A 62 15.46 -5.95 1.90
N LEU A 63 14.95 -5.93 3.14
CA LEU A 63 13.58 -5.53 3.42
C LEU A 63 13.45 -4.01 3.35
N ARG A 64 12.35 -3.55 2.76
CA ARG A 64 12.01 -2.13 2.69
C ARG A 64 10.59 -1.92 3.17
N SER A 65 10.34 -0.75 3.73
CA SER A 65 9.01 -0.31 4.16
C SER A 65 8.58 0.95 3.42
N TYR A 66 7.27 1.11 3.25
CA TYR A 66 6.67 2.29 2.64
C TYR A 66 5.30 2.56 3.26
N HIS A 67 5.17 3.67 3.99
CA HIS A 67 3.90 4.01 4.64
C HIS A 67 2.90 4.58 3.62
N LEU A 68 1.64 4.12 3.64
CA LEU A 68 0.64 4.52 2.64
C LEU A 68 0.34 6.04 2.61
N THR A 69 0.72 6.79 3.64
CA THR A 69 0.60 8.26 3.65
C THR A 69 1.29 8.92 2.47
N TYR A 70 2.40 8.37 1.99
CA TYR A 70 3.17 8.93 0.87
C TYR A 70 2.44 8.82 -0.47
N SER A 71 1.45 7.94 -0.59
CA SER A 71 0.58 7.82 -1.78
C SER A 71 -0.73 8.59 -1.65
N ARG A 72 -1.05 9.12 -0.47
CA ARG A 72 -2.38 9.71 -0.17
C ARG A 72 -2.77 10.83 -1.14
N GLN A 73 -1.82 11.69 -1.51
CA GLN A 73 -2.11 12.82 -2.41
C GLN A 73 -2.43 12.38 -3.84
N GLN A 74 -1.81 11.30 -4.30
CA GLN A 74 -1.98 10.74 -5.64
C GLN A 74 -3.20 9.81 -5.70
N ALA A 75 -3.57 9.18 -4.58
CA ALA A 75 -4.69 8.27 -4.45
C ALA A 75 -6.06 8.97 -4.29
N LYS A 76 -6.31 10.07 -5.00
CA LYS A 76 -7.62 10.73 -4.96
C LYS A 76 -8.66 9.85 -5.65
N HIS A 77 -9.72 9.50 -4.92
CA HIS A 77 -10.88 8.80 -5.46
C HIS A 77 -12.02 9.80 -5.70
N LEU A 78 -13.04 9.39 -6.47
CA LEU A 78 -14.26 10.18 -6.74
C LEU A 78 -14.93 10.72 -5.46
N HIS A 79 -14.79 9.98 -4.36
CA HIS A 79 -15.36 10.31 -3.04
C HIS A 79 -14.31 10.85 -2.04
N GLY A 80 -13.23 11.44 -2.53
CA GLY A 80 -12.14 12.01 -1.73
C GLY A 80 -11.00 11.03 -1.44
N ALA A 81 -10.10 11.42 -0.54
CA ALA A 81 -8.95 10.61 -0.13
C ALA A 81 -9.16 9.98 1.25
N VAL A 82 -8.39 8.94 1.57
CA VAL A 82 -8.31 8.42 2.94
C VAL A 82 -7.76 9.51 3.87
N LYS A 83 -8.49 9.86 4.93
CA LYS A 83 -8.10 10.94 5.85
C LYS A 83 -6.83 10.59 6.64
N SER A 84 -6.76 9.37 7.17
CA SER A 84 -5.65 8.87 7.99
C SER A 84 -5.25 7.46 7.52
N PRO A 85 -4.30 7.36 6.55
CA PRO A 85 -3.65 6.10 6.21
C PRO A 85 -2.93 5.50 7.42
N ARG A 86 -2.99 4.17 7.59
CA ARG A 86 -2.43 3.48 8.77
C ARG A 86 -1.50 2.32 8.46
N HIS A 87 -1.54 1.80 7.24
CA HIS A 87 -0.78 0.60 6.88
C HIS A 87 0.56 0.95 6.20
N ILE A 88 1.48 0.00 6.30
CA ILE A 88 2.82 0.03 5.72
C ILE A 88 2.92 -1.13 4.75
N VAL A 89 3.45 -0.86 3.55
CA VAL A 89 3.83 -1.91 2.60
C VAL A 89 5.26 -2.33 2.91
N PHE A 90 5.46 -3.61 3.21
CA PHE A 90 6.77 -4.23 3.25
C PHE A 90 7.05 -4.93 1.92
N TYR A 91 8.22 -4.69 1.35
CA TYR A 91 8.58 -5.26 0.05
C TYR A 91 10.09 -5.51 -0.05
N ARG A 92 10.48 -6.26 -1.07
CA ARG A 92 11.87 -6.49 -1.46
C ARG A 92 12.00 -6.34 -2.97
N MET A 93 13.19 -5.94 -3.42
CA MET A 93 13.55 -6.02 -4.81
C MET A 93 13.95 -7.46 -5.14
N VAL A 94 13.45 -7.98 -6.24
CA VAL A 94 13.91 -9.26 -6.81
C VAL A 94 14.87 -8.87 -7.92
N ASN A 95 16.14 -9.20 -7.74
CA ASN A 95 17.14 -9.09 -8.81
C ASN A 95 16.85 -10.10 -9.94
#